data_AF-A0A535MSF5-F1
#
_entry.id   AF-A0A535MSF5-F1
#
_cell.length_a   1.000
_cell.length_b   1.000
_cell.length_c   1.000
_cell.angle_alpha   90.00
_cell.angle_beta   90.00
_cell.angle_gamma   90.00
#
_symmetry.space_group_name_H-M   'P 1'
#
loop_
_entity.id
_entity.type
_entity.pdbx_description
1 polymer ?
#
loop_
_entity_poly.entity_id
_entity_poly.type
_entity_poly.pdbx_seq_one_letter_code
_entity_poly.pdbx_strand_id
1 'polypeptide(L)'
;MQNFTLWNAWADAAGTTVTFFATSAGFQRINRGTPKMIGEMLKDLGCPNDQVKDWSVKAFATDYLSDDLDTDDWRDRWNVSYEVKVRMNSPVKFSAPSEYLVDNLSGDKTWDGAEPAPDTCVVVADFPTEAERERFEPRAQGKSKDLKIEKSAAHDRQALISMPAGESFFKQGARLAVTTEALVHEFGGTTQWRDRFGHEEDSEEE
;
A
#
# COMPACT_ATOMS: atom_id res chain seq x y z
N MET A 1 21.76 -4.67 2.36
CA MET A 1 20.58 -4.95 3.19
C MET A 1 19.52 -3.93 2.78
N GLN A 2 18.38 -4.42 2.33
CA GLN A 2 17.24 -3.60 1.91
C GLN A 2 16.63 -2.86 3.10
N ASN A 3 16.18 -1.63 2.88
CA ASN A 3 15.45 -0.87 3.90
C ASN A 3 13.96 -0.87 3.62
N PHE A 4 13.56 -0.70 2.36
CA PHE A 4 12.17 -0.61 1.95
C PHE A 4 11.88 -1.44 0.70
N THR A 5 10.65 -1.94 0.60
CA THR A 5 10.07 -2.44 -0.65
C THR A 5 9.13 -1.35 -1.17
N LEU A 6 9.24 -0.98 -2.45
CA LEU A 6 8.37 0.00 -3.09
C LEU A 6 7.33 -0.72 -3.96
N TRP A 7 6.10 -0.24 -3.91
CA TRP A 7 4.94 -0.87 -4.50
C TRP A 7 4.13 0.15 -5.31
N ASN A 8 3.50 -0.32 -6.40
CA ASN A 8 2.46 0.38 -7.16
C ASN A 8 2.75 1.87 -7.36
N ALA A 9 3.57 2.23 -8.33
CA ALA A 9 3.90 3.63 -8.58
C ALA A 9 3.15 4.18 -9.80
N TRP A 10 2.47 5.31 -9.67
CA TRP A 10 1.72 5.93 -10.77
C TRP A 10 1.72 7.45 -10.69
N ALA A 11 1.66 8.12 -11.84
CA ALA A 11 1.37 9.54 -11.93
C ALA A 11 -0.14 9.79 -12.04
N ASP A 12 -0.61 10.91 -11.49
CA ASP A 12 -1.97 11.40 -11.77
C ASP A 12 -2.16 11.73 -13.26
N ALA A 13 -3.40 11.93 -13.70
CA ALA A 13 -3.71 12.21 -15.09
C ALA A 13 -3.02 13.49 -15.63
N ALA A 14 -2.68 14.44 -14.75
CA ALA A 14 -1.97 15.67 -15.10
C ALA A 14 -0.44 15.47 -15.13
N GLY A 15 0.07 14.34 -14.66
CA GLY A 15 1.49 14.07 -14.46
C GLY A 15 2.12 14.89 -13.33
N THR A 16 1.33 15.56 -12.50
CA THR A 16 1.83 16.53 -11.50
C THR A 16 2.17 15.91 -10.15
N THR A 17 1.59 14.74 -9.87
CA THR A 17 1.80 14.01 -8.63
C THR A 17 2.13 12.56 -8.96
N VAL A 18 3.25 12.06 -8.44
CA VAL A 18 3.59 10.64 -8.44
C VAL A 18 3.26 10.06 -7.08
N THR A 19 2.48 8.98 -7.05
CA THR A 19 2.14 8.25 -5.84
C THR A 19 2.76 6.86 -5.91
N PHE A 20 3.29 6.39 -4.80
CA PHE A 20 3.71 5.00 -4.61
C PHE A 20 3.55 4.60 -3.14
N PHE A 21 3.59 3.30 -2.87
CA PHE A 21 3.63 2.79 -1.51
C PHE A 21 5.01 2.28 -1.14
N ALA A 22 5.31 2.29 0.15
CA ALA A 22 6.52 1.68 0.70
C ALA A 22 6.17 0.84 1.94
N THR A 23 6.81 -0.31 2.07
CA THR A 23 6.82 -1.11 3.30
C THR A 23 8.25 -1.21 3.79
N SER A 24 8.42 -1.41 5.10
CA SER A 24 9.77 -1.63 5.64
C SER A 24 10.18 -3.08 5.49
N ALA A 25 11.35 -3.31 4.88
CA ALA A 25 11.99 -4.63 4.80
C ALA A 25 12.98 -4.88 5.97
N GLY A 26 13.31 -3.83 6.74
CA GLY A 26 14.24 -3.91 7.87
C GLY A 26 13.74 -3.20 9.13
N PHE A 27 14.67 -2.71 9.94
CA PHE A 27 14.34 -1.92 11.13
C PHE A 27 14.00 -0.46 10.83
N GLN A 28 14.46 0.08 9.69
CA GLN A 28 14.22 1.47 9.32
C GLN A 28 12.72 1.73 9.11
N ARG A 29 12.26 2.93 9.41
CA ARG A 29 10.88 3.39 9.16
C ARG A 29 10.93 4.76 8.51
N ILE A 30 9.79 5.22 7.99
CA ILE A 30 9.68 6.54 7.37
C ILE A 30 8.95 7.46 8.35
N ASN A 31 9.56 8.58 8.70
CA ASN A 31 8.90 9.63 9.47
C ASN A 31 8.33 10.66 8.50
N ARG A 32 9.20 11.48 7.90
CA ARG A 32 8.81 12.49 6.91
C ARG A 32 9.48 12.27 5.57
N GLY A 33 10.50 11.43 5.51
CA GLY A 33 11.40 11.34 4.38
C GLY A 33 12.35 12.53 4.28
N THR A 34 13.39 12.36 3.45
CA THR A 34 14.33 13.43 3.10
C THR A 34 14.34 13.62 1.59
N PRO A 35 14.79 14.79 1.07
CA PRO A 35 14.92 14.97 -0.38
C PRO A 35 15.77 13.88 -1.03
N LYS A 36 16.85 13.46 -0.35
CA LYS A 36 17.74 12.39 -0.82
C LYS A 36 16.99 11.07 -0.95
N MET A 37 16.30 10.66 0.12
CA MET A 37 15.54 9.41 0.16
C MET A 37 14.45 9.37 -0.92
N ILE A 38 13.64 10.43 -1.03
CA ILE A 38 12.58 10.52 -2.04
C ILE A 38 13.17 10.50 -3.46
N GLY A 39 14.27 11.20 -3.68
CA GLY A 39 14.96 11.18 -4.97
C GLY A 39 15.54 9.80 -5.33
N GLU A 40 16.04 9.05 -4.34
CA GLU A 40 16.50 7.67 -4.54
C GLU A 40 15.33 6.71 -4.83
N MET A 41 14.23 6.80 -4.08
CA MET A 41 13.04 5.99 -4.33
C MET A 41 12.46 6.23 -5.74
N LEU A 42 12.32 7.49 -6.16
CA LEU A 42 11.85 7.81 -7.51
C LEU A 42 12.80 7.27 -8.58
N LYS A 43 14.11 7.39 -8.37
CA LYS A 43 15.11 6.87 -9.28
C LYS A 43 15.00 5.36 -9.44
N ASP A 44 14.87 4.63 -8.32
CA ASP A 44 14.76 3.17 -8.31
C ASP A 44 13.46 2.72 -9.01
N LEU A 45 12.38 3.49 -8.85
CA LEU A 45 11.13 3.29 -9.58
C LEU A 45 11.21 3.65 -11.08
N GLY A 46 12.33 4.20 -11.56
CA GLY A 46 12.48 4.65 -12.95
C GLY A 46 11.81 6.00 -13.26
N CYS A 47 11.41 6.75 -12.24
CA CYS A 47 10.80 8.08 -12.36
C CYS A 47 11.87 9.19 -12.33
N PRO A 48 11.75 10.25 -13.15
CA PRO A 48 12.63 11.42 -13.04
C PRO A 48 12.61 12.03 -11.62
N ASN A 49 13.78 12.22 -11.02
CA ASN A 49 13.92 12.65 -9.63
C ASN A 49 14.49 14.07 -9.46
N ASP A 50 14.86 14.72 -10.55
CA ASP A 50 15.35 16.11 -10.62
C ASP A 50 14.21 17.14 -10.59
N GLN A 51 12.96 16.68 -10.74
CA GLN A 51 11.77 17.51 -10.80
C GLN A 51 10.98 17.54 -9.48
N VAL A 52 11.51 17.02 -8.37
CA VAL A 52 10.77 17.00 -7.09
C VAL A 52 10.57 18.42 -6.56
N LYS A 53 9.31 18.79 -6.32
CA LYS A 53 8.93 20.06 -5.69
C LYS A 53 8.82 19.91 -4.17
N ASP A 54 8.01 18.96 -3.75
CA ASP A 54 7.79 18.57 -2.36
C ASP A 54 7.10 17.20 -2.30
N TRP A 55 6.95 16.66 -1.10
CA TRP A 55 6.31 15.36 -0.90
C TRP A 55 5.56 15.30 0.43
N SER A 56 4.69 14.30 0.56
CA SER A 56 4.08 13.90 1.81
C SER A 56 4.23 12.41 2.00
N VAL A 57 4.41 12.00 3.25
CA VAL A 57 4.39 10.60 3.68
C VAL A 57 3.22 10.44 4.63
N LYS A 58 2.37 9.45 4.39
CA LYS A 58 1.28 9.07 5.30
C LYS A 58 1.41 7.59 5.66
N ALA A 59 1.50 7.29 6.94
CA ALA A 59 1.47 5.91 7.44
C ALA A 59 0.03 5.37 7.46
N PHE A 60 -0.12 4.09 7.14
CA PHE A 60 -1.37 3.34 7.25
C PHE A 60 -1.04 1.86 7.53
N ALA A 61 -1.99 1.10 8.03
CA ALA A 61 -1.87 -0.36 8.12
C ALA A 61 -2.58 -1.04 6.96
N THR A 62 -1.99 -2.09 6.39
CA THR A 62 -2.64 -2.92 5.36
C THR A 62 -2.04 -4.32 5.39
N ASP A 63 -2.87 -5.31 5.05
CA ASP A 63 -2.50 -6.70 4.80
C ASP A 63 -2.05 -6.92 3.34
N TYR A 64 -2.45 -6.04 2.44
CA TYR A 64 -2.20 -6.18 1.01
C TYR A 64 -0.72 -6.12 0.63
N LEU A 65 0.05 -5.30 1.34
CA LEU A 65 1.49 -5.11 1.14
C LEU A 65 2.29 -5.83 2.23
N SER A 66 1.75 -6.91 2.81
CA SER A 66 2.48 -7.73 3.77
C SER A 66 3.26 -8.83 3.07
N ASP A 67 4.52 -9.00 3.51
CA ASP A 67 5.39 -10.10 3.11
C ASP A 67 5.28 -11.31 4.07
N ASP A 68 4.59 -11.16 5.21
CA ASP A 68 4.42 -12.19 6.25
C ASP A 68 2.93 -12.53 6.42
N LEU A 69 2.51 -13.62 5.76
CA LEU A 69 1.10 -14.01 5.64
C LEU A 69 0.72 -15.18 6.57
N ASP A 70 1.72 -15.94 7.03
CA ASP A 70 1.53 -17.16 7.84
C ASP A 70 1.54 -16.89 9.35
N THR A 71 1.56 -15.61 9.74
CA THR A 71 1.51 -15.19 11.14
C THR A 71 0.10 -15.24 11.73
N ASP A 72 0.02 -15.85 12.91
CA ASP A 72 -1.17 -15.83 13.77
C ASP A 72 -1.34 -14.50 14.51
N ASP A 73 -0.30 -13.64 14.56
CA ASP A 73 -0.44 -12.30 15.13
C ASP A 73 -0.99 -11.33 14.08
N TRP A 74 -2.19 -10.82 14.34
CA TRP A 74 -2.80 -9.79 13.50
C TRP A 74 -1.88 -8.56 13.34
N ARG A 75 -0.97 -8.28 14.29
CA ARG A 75 0.01 -7.18 14.16
C ARG A 75 0.94 -7.35 12.98
N ASP A 76 1.39 -8.58 12.77
CA ASP A 76 2.34 -8.89 11.72
C ASP A 76 1.61 -8.94 10.36
N ARG A 77 0.32 -9.33 10.36
CA ARG A 77 -0.55 -9.27 9.18
C ARG A 77 -0.83 -7.85 8.73
N TRP A 78 -1.12 -6.93 9.66
CA TRP A 78 -1.46 -5.54 9.38
C TRP A 78 -0.22 -4.65 9.37
N ASN A 79 0.64 -4.86 8.37
CA ASN A 79 1.93 -4.19 8.27
C ASN A 79 1.79 -2.67 8.13
N VAL A 80 2.65 -1.94 8.85
CA VAL A 80 2.72 -0.47 8.72
C VAL A 80 3.39 -0.13 7.40
N SER A 81 2.59 0.48 6.53
CA SER A 81 2.93 0.90 5.18
C SER A 81 2.85 2.42 5.04
N TYR A 82 3.47 2.95 4.00
CA TYR A 82 3.54 4.38 3.74
C TYR A 82 3.02 4.71 2.35
N GLU A 83 2.07 5.64 2.27
CA GLU A 83 1.73 6.30 1.02
C GLU A 83 2.66 7.50 0.86
N VAL A 84 3.44 7.49 -0.22
CA VAL A 84 4.33 8.58 -0.58
C VAL A 84 3.75 9.29 -1.80
N LYS A 85 3.42 10.57 -1.65
CA LYS A 85 2.95 11.43 -2.73
C LYS A 85 4.00 12.50 -3.00
N VAL A 86 4.54 12.51 -4.20
CA VAL A 86 5.58 13.45 -4.63
C VAL A 86 5.00 14.40 -5.67
N ARG A 87 5.00 15.70 -5.37
CA ARG A 87 4.62 16.73 -6.33
C ARG A 87 5.82 17.10 -7.20
N MET A 88 5.58 17.17 -8.50
CA MET A 88 6.61 17.44 -9.51
C MET A 88 6.54 18.91 -9.96
N ASN A 89 7.69 19.50 -10.28
CA ASN A 89 7.81 20.84 -10.85
C ASN A 89 7.31 20.91 -12.30
N SER A 90 7.40 19.79 -13.02
CA SER A 90 6.95 19.62 -14.40
C SER A 90 6.17 18.31 -14.51
N PRO A 91 5.14 18.23 -15.38
CA PRO A 91 4.42 17.00 -15.63
C PRO A 91 5.34 15.84 -16.05
N VAL A 92 5.15 14.67 -15.44
CA VAL A 92 5.83 13.42 -15.80
C VAL A 92 4.82 12.42 -16.36
N LYS A 93 5.22 11.66 -17.38
CA LYS A 93 4.49 10.47 -17.83
C LYS A 93 5.16 9.27 -17.20
N PHE A 94 4.52 8.70 -16.18
CA PHE A 94 5.12 7.65 -15.38
C PHE A 94 4.05 6.70 -14.83
N SER A 95 4.30 5.41 -14.99
CA SER A 95 3.61 4.34 -14.30
C SER A 95 4.55 3.14 -14.22
N ALA A 96 4.70 2.57 -13.03
CA ALA A 96 5.31 1.26 -12.85
C ALA A 96 4.19 0.20 -12.85
N PRO A 97 4.42 -0.99 -13.41
CA PRO A 97 3.43 -2.06 -13.31
C PRO A 97 3.29 -2.52 -11.85
N SER A 98 2.07 -2.83 -11.43
CA SER A 98 1.76 -3.17 -10.03
C SER A 98 2.33 -4.50 -9.54
N GLU A 99 2.75 -5.34 -10.48
CA GLU A 99 3.40 -6.62 -10.23
C GLU A 99 4.90 -6.48 -9.91
N TYR A 100 5.50 -5.30 -10.08
CA TYR A 100 6.92 -5.11 -9.81
C TYR A 100 7.16 -4.55 -8.42
N LEU A 101 7.83 -5.35 -7.60
CA LEU A 101 8.42 -4.93 -6.33
C LEU A 101 9.79 -4.33 -6.60
N VAL A 102 10.05 -3.15 -6.04
CA VAL A 102 11.35 -2.48 -6.18
C VAL A 102 12.03 -2.36 -4.84
N ASP A 103 13.17 -3.03 -4.71
CA ASP A 103 14.01 -2.94 -3.51
C ASP A 103 14.68 -1.59 -3.44
N ASN A 104 14.61 -0.98 -2.25
CA ASN A 104 15.22 0.32 -2.00
C ASN A 104 16.16 0.28 -0.79
N LEU A 105 17.35 0.88 -0.99
CA LEU A 105 18.41 0.96 0.02
C LEU A 105 18.45 2.31 0.74
N SER A 106 17.58 3.25 0.38
CA SER A 106 17.58 4.59 0.98
C SER A 106 17.13 4.51 2.45
N GLY A 107 17.57 5.48 3.26
CA GLY A 107 17.22 5.56 4.67
C GLY A 107 16.64 6.92 5.02
N ASP A 108 15.67 6.95 5.94
CA ASP A 108 15.12 8.21 6.44
C ASP A 108 15.90 8.68 7.67
N LYS A 109 16.80 9.65 7.47
CA LYS A 109 17.55 10.27 8.58
C LYS A 109 16.67 11.08 9.54
N THR A 110 15.41 11.33 9.20
CA THR A 110 14.44 12.00 10.09
C THR A 110 13.74 11.02 11.03
N TRP A 111 13.92 9.71 10.84
CA TRP A 111 13.41 8.72 11.76
C TRP A 111 14.26 8.68 13.04
N ASP A 112 13.58 8.80 14.18
CA ASP A 112 14.18 8.90 15.52
C ASP A 112 14.09 7.59 16.32
N GLY A 113 13.61 6.51 15.69
CA GLY A 113 13.41 5.21 16.34
C GLY A 113 11.98 4.98 16.83
N ALA A 114 11.09 5.97 16.75
CA ALA A 114 9.69 5.77 17.14
C ALA A 114 8.95 4.92 16.10
N GLU A 115 8.14 3.97 16.57
CA GLU A 115 7.27 3.19 15.70
C GLU A 115 6.05 4.06 15.31
N PRO A 116 5.80 4.28 14.01
CA PRO A 116 4.62 4.99 13.59
C PRO A 116 3.37 4.14 13.88
N ALA A 117 2.47 4.66 14.71
CA ALA A 117 1.15 4.08 14.91
C ALA A 117 0.21 4.63 13.84
N PRO A 118 -0.18 3.83 12.83
CA PRO A 118 -1.05 4.32 11.77
C PRO A 118 -2.43 4.69 12.31
N ASP A 119 -2.93 5.84 11.89
CA ASP A 119 -4.28 6.34 12.24
C ASP A 119 -5.38 5.78 11.34
N THR A 120 -4.99 5.04 10.30
CA THR A 120 -5.86 4.49 9.27
C THR A 120 -5.42 3.06 8.95
N CYS A 121 -6.38 2.15 8.82
CA CYS A 121 -6.20 0.83 8.23
C CYS A 121 -6.88 0.83 6.86
N VAL A 122 -6.21 0.28 5.85
CA VAL A 122 -6.70 0.19 4.48
C VAL A 122 -6.73 -1.28 4.07
N VAL A 123 -7.93 -1.79 3.82
CA VAL A 123 -8.10 -3.07 3.13
C VAL A 123 -8.15 -2.77 1.64
N VAL A 124 -7.21 -3.33 0.88
CA VAL A 124 -7.22 -3.24 -0.58
C VAL A 124 -7.96 -4.46 -1.10
N ALA A 125 -9.18 -4.27 -1.57
CA ALA A 125 -9.97 -5.34 -2.16
C ALA A 125 -9.67 -5.41 -3.66
N ASP A 126 -8.92 -6.43 -4.10
CA ASP A 126 -8.54 -6.66 -5.50
C ASP A 126 -9.41 -7.76 -6.11
N PHE A 127 -10.19 -7.40 -7.12
CA PHE A 127 -11.14 -8.30 -7.76
C PHE A 127 -10.63 -8.80 -9.12
N PRO A 128 -11.09 -9.98 -9.59
CA PRO A 128 -10.74 -10.46 -10.93
C PRO A 128 -11.18 -9.49 -12.03
N THR A 129 -12.31 -8.81 -11.87
CA THR A 129 -12.89 -7.85 -12.83
C THR A 129 -13.42 -6.57 -12.17
N GLU A 130 -13.54 -5.48 -12.94
CA GLU A 130 -14.16 -4.22 -12.48
C GLU A 130 -15.64 -4.43 -12.09
N ALA A 131 -16.36 -5.30 -12.81
CA ALA A 131 -17.76 -5.59 -12.53
C ALA A 131 -17.97 -6.29 -11.17
N GLU A 132 -17.01 -7.09 -10.71
CA GLU A 132 -17.06 -7.72 -9.38
C GLU A 132 -16.80 -6.71 -8.28
N ARG A 133 -15.82 -5.82 -8.48
CA ARG A 133 -15.56 -4.67 -7.58
C ARG A 133 -16.81 -3.82 -7.40
N GLU A 134 -17.51 -3.47 -8.48
CA GLU A 134 -18.74 -2.67 -8.42
C GLU A 134 -19.88 -3.33 -7.63
N ARG A 135 -19.97 -4.67 -7.64
CA ARG A 135 -20.98 -5.42 -6.88
C ARG A 135 -20.68 -5.45 -5.38
N PHE A 136 -19.41 -5.32 -5.00
CA PHE A 136 -18.96 -5.39 -3.61
C PHE A 136 -19.25 -4.11 -2.81
N GLU A 137 -19.04 -2.91 -3.39
CA GLU A 137 -19.05 -1.64 -2.66
C GLU A 137 -20.30 -1.39 -1.79
N PRO A 138 -21.54 -1.59 -2.29
CA PRO A 138 -22.74 -1.34 -1.49
C PRO A 138 -22.84 -2.24 -0.26
N ARG A 139 -22.27 -3.46 -0.35
CA ARG A 139 -22.33 -4.45 0.72
C ARG A 139 -21.33 -4.12 1.83
N ALA A 140 -20.14 -3.68 1.46
CA ALA A 140 -19.12 -3.25 2.39
C ALA A 140 -19.55 -1.96 3.12
N GLN A 141 -20.09 -0.97 2.41
CA GLN A 141 -20.58 0.27 3.03
C GLN A 141 -21.66 0.03 4.09
N GLY A 142 -22.47 -1.02 3.92
CA GLY A 142 -23.50 -1.41 4.89
C GLY A 142 -22.98 -2.03 6.19
N LYS A 143 -21.68 -2.31 6.33
CA LYS A 143 -21.09 -2.94 7.53
C LYS A 143 -20.80 -1.95 8.65
N SER A 144 -20.36 -0.74 8.32
CA SER A 144 -20.13 0.33 9.29
C SER A 144 -20.12 1.69 8.62
N LYS A 145 -20.60 2.70 9.35
CA LYS A 145 -20.53 4.12 8.95
C LYS A 145 -19.11 4.68 8.92
N ASP A 146 -18.17 4.00 9.58
CA ASP A 146 -16.78 4.41 9.69
C ASP A 146 -15.92 3.91 8.50
N LEU A 147 -16.53 3.14 7.59
CA LEU A 147 -15.88 2.71 6.36
C LEU A 147 -15.99 3.80 5.29
N LYS A 148 -14.85 4.12 4.70
CA LYS A 148 -14.76 4.92 3.49
C LYS A 148 -14.26 4.03 2.36
N ILE A 149 -15.06 3.89 1.30
CA ILE A 149 -14.73 3.07 0.14
C ILE A 149 -14.48 3.98 -1.05
N GLU A 150 -13.33 3.81 -1.69
CA GLU A 150 -12.94 4.57 -2.87
C GLU A 150 -12.38 3.62 -3.93
N LYS A 151 -12.61 3.93 -5.21
CA LYS A 151 -11.93 3.27 -6.32
C LYS A 151 -10.43 3.59 -6.26
N SER A 152 -9.57 2.60 -6.45
CA SER A 152 -8.13 2.84 -6.59
C SER A 152 -7.87 3.67 -7.84
N ALA A 153 -7.11 4.76 -7.69
CA ALA A 153 -6.67 5.57 -8.83
C ALA A 153 -5.65 4.84 -9.73
N ALA A 154 -5.02 3.79 -9.20
CA ALA A 154 -4.03 3.00 -9.91
C ALA A 154 -4.66 1.81 -10.67
N HIS A 155 -5.76 1.25 -10.16
CA HIS A 155 -6.31 -0.01 -10.66
C HIS A 155 -7.84 -0.05 -10.64
N ASP A 156 -8.44 -0.22 -11.82
CA ASP A 156 -9.90 -0.21 -11.98
C ASP A 156 -10.62 -1.37 -11.27
N ARG A 157 -9.87 -2.44 -10.95
CA ARG A 157 -10.38 -3.62 -10.24
C ARG A 157 -10.27 -3.53 -8.72
N GLN A 158 -9.60 -2.51 -8.20
CA GLN A 158 -9.35 -2.39 -6.77
C GLN A 158 -10.27 -1.37 -6.10
N ALA A 159 -10.77 -1.74 -4.92
CA ALA A 159 -11.41 -0.82 -3.99
C ALA A 159 -10.53 -0.64 -2.75
N LEU A 160 -10.33 0.61 -2.34
CA LEU A 160 -9.61 0.97 -1.12
C LEU A 160 -10.63 1.22 -0.02
N ILE A 161 -10.61 0.37 1.02
CA ILE A 161 -11.55 0.44 2.13
C ILE A 161 -10.80 0.94 3.35
N SER A 162 -10.94 2.23 3.61
CA SER A 162 -10.28 2.91 4.73
C SER A 162 -11.17 2.87 5.97
N MET A 163 -10.56 2.59 7.12
CA MET A 163 -11.18 2.67 8.43
C MET A 163 -10.23 3.29 9.45
N PRO A 164 -10.74 4.03 10.45
CA PRO A 164 -9.89 4.56 11.52
C PRO A 164 -9.15 3.43 12.23
N ALA A 165 -7.84 3.59 12.37
CA ALA A 165 -6.99 2.69 13.13
C ALA A 165 -6.35 3.46 14.29
N GLY A 166 -6.11 2.74 15.37
CA GLY A 166 -5.48 3.27 16.57
C GLY A 166 -5.17 2.11 17.50
N GLU A 167 -4.55 2.41 18.63
CA GLU A 167 -4.08 1.37 19.55
C GLU A 167 -5.20 0.38 19.97
N SER A 168 -6.43 0.87 20.18
CA SER A 168 -7.58 0.01 20.53
C SER A 168 -8.08 -0.85 19.38
N PHE A 169 -8.05 -0.35 18.14
CA PHE A 169 -8.46 -1.10 16.95
C PHE A 169 -7.61 -2.37 16.82
N PHE A 170 -6.32 -2.14 16.97
CA PHE A 170 -5.26 -3.13 16.97
C PHE A 170 -5.38 -4.07 18.18
N LYS A 171 -5.40 -3.58 19.43
CA LYS A 171 -5.58 -4.43 20.63
C LYS A 171 -6.80 -5.36 20.59
N GLN A 172 -7.84 -5.01 19.83
CA GLN A 172 -9.04 -5.83 19.65
C GLN A 172 -8.93 -6.87 18.52
N GLY A 173 -7.78 -6.96 17.87
CA GLY A 173 -7.51 -7.89 16.77
C GLY A 173 -8.01 -7.40 15.41
N ALA A 174 -8.08 -6.09 15.18
CA ALA A 174 -8.48 -5.48 13.90
C ALA A 174 -9.81 -6.05 13.33
N ARG A 175 -10.78 -6.39 14.20
CA ARG A 175 -12.01 -7.15 13.84
C ARG A 175 -12.77 -6.60 12.65
N LEU A 176 -12.84 -5.27 12.51
CA LEU A 176 -13.54 -4.65 11.40
C LEU A 176 -12.83 -4.90 10.06
N ALA A 177 -11.49 -4.86 10.05
CA ALA A 177 -10.72 -5.19 8.86
C ALA A 177 -10.83 -6.68 8.53
N VAL A 178 -10.69 -7.58 9.51
CA VAL A 178 -10.88 -9.03 9.32
C VAL A 178 -12.28 -9.37 8.78
N THR A 179 -13.32 -8.71 9.27
CA THR A 179 -14.68 -8.89 8.76
C THR A 179 -14.82 -8.36 7.32
N THR A 180 -14.06 -7.31 6.98
CA THR A 180 -14.03 -6.74 5.64
C THR A 180 -13.28 -7.66 4.67
N GLU A 181 -12.14 -8.21 5.05
CA GLU A 181 -11.41 -9.24 4.30
C GLU A 181 -12.32 -10.43 3.96
N ALA A 182 -12.99 -11.00 4.97
CA ALA A 182 -13.92 -12.11 4.76
C ALA A 182 -15.01 -11.77 3.74
N LEU A 183 -15.53 -10.54 3.78
CA LEU A 183 -16.50 -10.08 2.79
C LEU A 183 -15.90 -9.93 1.39
N VAL A 184 -14.65 -9.47 1.27
CA VAL A 184 -13.95 -9.38 -0.02
C VAL A 184 -13.83 -10.77 -0.64
N HIS A 185 -13.41 -11.76 0.17
CA HIS A 185 -13.30 -13.15 -0.27
C HIS A 185 -14.64 -13.79 -0.66
N GLU A 186 -15.73 -13.49 0.07
CA GLU A 186 -17.09 -13.93 -0.30
C GLU A 186 -17.49 -13.46 -1.71
N PHE A 187 -16.93 -12.34 -2.18
CA PHE A 187 -17.19 -11.77 -3.50
C PHE A 187 -16.14 -12.14 -4.55
N GLY A 188 -15.26 -13.10 -4.23
CA GLY A 188 -14.22 -13.59 -5.14
C GLY A 188 -13.01 -12.65 -5.28
N GLY A 189 -12.90 -11.63 -4.43
CA GLY A 189 -11.71 -10.79 -4.35
C GLY A 189 -10.64 -11.39 -3.43
N THR A 190 -9.45 -10.79 -3.47
CA THR A 190 -8.39 -11.01 -2.49
C THR A 190 -8.02 -9.69 -1.82
N THR A 191 -7.45 -9.77 -0.62
CA THR A 191 -6.87 -8.64 0.09
C THR A 191 -5.35 -8.71 0.18
N GLN A 192 -4.73 -9.65 -0.53
CA GLN A 192 -3.29 -9.86 -0.52
C GLN A 192 -2.71 -9.71 -1.93
N TRP A 193 -1.64 -8.94 -2.07
CA TRP A 193 -0.95 -8.78 -3.37
C TRP A 193 -0.42 -10.12 -3.89
N ARG A 194 0.10 -10.97 -3.00
CA ARG A 194 0.69 -12.27 -3.35
C ARG A 194 -0.32 -13.24 -3.95
N ASP A 195 -1.55 -13.27 -3.47
CA ASP A 195 -2.61 -14.09 -4.07
C ASP A 195 -2.91 -13.69 -5.52
N ARG A 196 -2.63 -12.44 -5.89
CA ARG A 196 -2.89 -11.92 -7.23
C ARG A 196 -1.70 -12.06 -8.17
N PHE A 197 -0.50 -11.81 -7.67
CA PHE A 197 0.71 -11.66 -8.49
C PHE A 197 1.87 -12.56 -8.05
N GLY A 198 1.82 -13.13 -6.85
CA GLY A 198 2.89 -13.92 -6.25
C GLY A 198 2.99 -15.36 -6.73
N HIS A 199 2.52 -15.66 -7.94
CA HIS A 199 2.83 -16.92 -8.61
C HIS A 199 4.27 -16.86 -9.13
N GLU A 200 5.24 -17.14 -8.25
CA GLU A 200 6.52 -17.67 -8.70
C GLU A 200 6.31 -19.11 -9.21
N GLU A 201 6.97 -19.43 -10.32
CA GLU A 201 6.94 -20.70 -11.00
C GLU A 201 7.44 -21.84 -10.09
N ASP A 202 6.54 -22.56 -9.41
CA ASP A 202 6.79 -23.96 -9.01
C ASP A 202 6.65 -24.88 -10.26
N SER A 203 7.40 -24.56 -11.32
CA SER A 203 7.60 -25.46 -12.45
C SER A 203 9.10 -25.65 -12.72
N GLU A 204 9.86 -25.92 -11.67
CA GLU A 204 11.03 -26.79 -11.76
C GLU A 204 10.66 -28.11 -11.09
N GLU A 205 10.09 -29.04 -11.86
CA GLU A 205 10.31 -30.50 -11.77
C GLU A 205 9.35 -31.22 -12.74
N GLU A 206 9.85 -31.52 -13.94
CA GLU A 206 9.86 -32.89 -14.53
C GLU A 206 10.81 -32.96 -15.75
#